data_AF-A0A7X4Y9G4-F1
#
_entry.id   AF-A0A7X4Y9G4-F1
#
_cell.length_a   1.000
_cell.length_b   1.000
_cell.length_c   1.000
_cell.angle_alpha   90.00
_cell.angle_beta   90.00
_cell.angle_gamma   90.00
#
_symmetry.space_group_name_H-M   'P 1'
#
loop_
_entity.id
_entity.type
_entity.pdbx_description
1 polymer ?
#
loop_
_entity_poly.entity_id
_entity_poly.type
_entity_poly.pdbx_seq_one_letter_code
_entity_poly.pdbx_strand_id
1 'polypeptide(L)'
;MNDSYGNWLSADAREYLSLDDYVYSPSAPHGGFKSWNEFFIRKFKDLDASRPLAPDPSGKAIISPVDGQVWKISRQVQREATFDIKGEQYYLTDLLNEPADSPLLRPFIDGLAVQIVLMPFNYHRWHSPVTGRIEKVRTVPGFFFAQPAPQQDYASSFPFLSHVNTRTVLFIESENPAIGEVAMVFVGLTEVSSCVATVKAGDLVQRGDEIGHFAFGGSTCCTLFDRSKIASLSITDSPELGDGGGGSGEKLDNVVMVRQNIGLAL
;
A
#
# COMPACT_ATOMS: atom_id res chain seq x y z
N MET A 1 11.27 -21.92 -6.99
CA MET A 1 10.97 -21.88 -5.55
C MET A 1 11.39 -23.20 -4.92
N ASN A 2 12.55 -23.23 -4.27
CA ASN A 2 13.11 -24.40 -3.57
C ASN A 2 13.98 -23.92 -2.40
N ASP A 3 14.54 -24.85 -1.65
CA ASP A 3 15.33 -24.62 -0.44
C ASP A 3 16.85 -24.56 -0.63
N SER A 4 17.32 -24.66 -1.89
CA SER A 4 18.74 -24.47 -2.19
C SER A 4 19.18 -23.03 -1.95
N TYR A 5 20.48 -22.82 -1.72
CA TYR A 5 21.06 -21.50 -1.46
C TYR A 5 20.64 -20.45 -2.52
N GLY A 6 20.38 -19.21 -2.08
CA GLY A 6 19.92 -18.12 -2.95
C GLY A 6 18.49 -18.25 -3.50
N ASN A 7 17.71 -19.28 -3.12
CA ASN A 7 16.31 -19.43 -3.53
C ASN A 7 15.31 -19.04 -2.44
N TRP A 8 14.08 -18.76 -2.86
CA TRP A 8 12.98 -18.24 -2.04
C TRP A 8 12.47 -19.11 -0.87
N LEU A 9 12.97 -20.33 -0.69
CA LEU A 9 12.72 -21.17 0.50
C LEU A 9 14.04 -21.64 1.15
N SER A 10 15.19 -21.02 0.84
CA SER A 10 16.45 -21.28 1.54
C SER A 10 16.35 -20.94 3.03
N ALA A 11 17.34 -21.33 3.83
CA ALA A 11 17.41 -20.92 5.23
C ALA A 11 17.39 -19.39 5.36
N ASP A 12 18.29 -18.71 4.64
CA ASP A 12 18.42 -17.25 4.60
C ASP A 12 17.10 -16.57 4.18
N ALA A 13 16.39 -17.12 3.19
CA ALA A 13 15.10 -16.59 2.75
C ALA A 13 13.98 -16.83 3.79
N ARG A 14 13.98 -17.96 4.51
CA ARG A 14 13.01 -18.20 5.60
C ARG A 14 13.19 -17.21 6.73
N GLU A 15 14.44 -16.93 7.11
CA GLU A 15 14.79 -15.95 8.13
C GLU A 15 14.43 -14.53 7.68
N TYR A 16 14.93 -14.08 6.53
CA TYR A 16 14.72 -12.72 6.01
C TYR A 16 13.25 -12.38 5.77
N LEU A 17 12.45 -13.33 5.29
CA LEU A 17 11.02 -13.14 5.03
C LEU A 17 10.12 -13.41 6.26
N SER A 18 10.70 -13.86 7.38
CA SER A 18 9.99 -14.46 8.51
C SER A 18 8.95 -15.50 8.07
N LEU A 19 9.31 -16.44 7.18
CA LEU A 19 8.34 -17.39 6.58
C LEU A 19 7.58 -18.22 7.62
N ASP A 20 8.15 -18.44 8.81
CA ASP A 20 7.49 -19.17 9.89
C ASP A 20 6.29 -18.43 10.50
N ASP A 21 6.09 -17.15 10.21
CA ASP A 21 4.85 -16.42 10.52
C ASP A 21 3.73 -16.67 9.50
N TYR A 22 4.04 -17.23 8.33
CA TYR A 22 3.12 -17.40 7.20
C TYR A 22 2.58 -18.83 7.07
N VAL A 23 1.40 -18.96 6.47
CA VAL A 23 0.81 -20.26 6.11
C VAL A 23 1.63 -20.90 5.00
N TYR A 24 2.56 -21.78 5.39
CA TYR A 24 3.32 -22.65 4.50
C TYR A 24 3.65 -23.99 5.21
N SER A 25 4.07 -24.98 4.44
CA SER A 25 4.43 -26.32 4.89
C SER A 25 5.90 -26.62 4.51
N PRO A 26 6.90 -26.39 5.40
CA PRO A 26 8.31 -26.50 5.05
C PRO A 26 8.77 -27.92 4.63
N SER A 27 8.02 -28.96 5.00
CA SER A 27 8.25 -30.35 4.60
C SER A 27 7.61 -30.76 3.27
N ALA A 28 6.75 -29.90 2.70
CA ALA A 28 6.07 -30.16 1.43
C ALA A 28 6.89 -29.59 0.24
N PRO A 29 6.79 -30.19 -0.96
CA PRO A 29 7.36 -29.61 -2.17
C PRO A 29 6.95 -28.15 -2.34
N HIS A 30 7.91 -27.30 -2.66
CA HIS A 30 7.72 -25.84 -2.80
C HIS A 30 7.04 -25.17 -1.59
N GLY A 31 7.25 -25.68 -0.37
CA GLY A 31 6.62 -25.12 0.83
C GLY A 31 5.10 -25.33 0.89
N GLY A 32 4.54 -26.20 0.05
CA GLY A 32 3.10 -26.43 -0.10
C GLY A 32 2.40 -25.47 -1.07
N PHE A 33 3.10 -24.47 -1.62
CA PHE A 33 2.54 -23.53 -2.61
C PHE A 33 2.40 -24.18 -3.99
N LYS A 34 1.23 -24.06 -4.62
CA LYS A 34 0.92 -24.61 -5.95
C LYS A 34 1.38 -23.69 -7.09
N SER A 35 1.67 -22.44 -6.78
CA SER A 35 2.16 -21.45 -7.74
C SER A 35 3.01 -20.37 -7.09
N TRP A 36 3.77 -19.65 -7.90
CA TRP A 36 4.50 -18.47 -7.45
C TRP A 36 3.57 -17.38 -6.88
N ASN A 37 2.40 -17.18 -7.50
CA ASN A 37 1.38 -16.26 -6.97
C ASN A 37 0.91 -16.63 -5.57
N GLU A 38 0.70 -17.92 -5.27
CA GLU A 38 0.22 -18.37 -3.94
C GLU A 38 1.23 -18.06 -2.82
N PHE A 39 2.54 -18.16 -3.11
CA PHE A 39 3.62 -17.70 -2.23
C PHE A 39 3.68 -16.17 -2.12
N PHE A 40 3.46 -15.47 -3.23
CA PHE A 40 3.49 -14.00 -3.26
C PHE A 40 2.35 -13.40 -2.43
N ILE A 41 1.15 -14.00 -2.50
CA ILE A 41 -0.05 -13.61 -1.74
C ILE A 41 -0.24 -14.42 -0.45
N ARG A 42 0.83 -15.02 0.08
CA ARG A 42 0.80 -15.81 1.32
C ARG A 42 0.12 -15.06 2.47
N LYS A 43 -0.61 -15.78 3.32
CA LYS A 43 -1.27 -15.23 4.52
C LYS A 43 -0.41 -15.49 5.76
N PHE A 44 -0.48 -14.61 6.75
CA PHE A 44 0.02 -14.92 8.09
C PHE A 44 -0.79 -16.09 8.70
N LYS A 45 -0.15 -16.91 9.54
CA LYS A 45 -0.81 -17.96 10.34
C LYS A 45 -1.77 -17.32 11.36
N ASP A 46 -1.29 -16.26 11.99
CA ASP A 46 -2.02 -15.40 12.92
C ASP A 46 -1.69 -13.95 12.56
N LEU A 47 -2.65 -13.29 11.90
CA LEU A 47 -2.49 -11.90 11.47
C LEU A 47 -2.48 -10.93 12.67
N ASP A 48 -3.15 -11.25 13.77
CA ASP A 48 -3.23 -10.37 14.94
C ASP A 48 -1.96 -10.46 15.78
N ALA A 49 -1.27 -11.60 15.78
CA ALA A 49 0.07 -11.74 16.34
C ALA A 49 1.16 -11.09 15.46
N SER A 50 1.19 -11.37 14.16
CA SER A 50 2.24 -10.86 13.25
C SER A 50 2.04 -9.40 12.86
N ARG A 51 0.80 -8.91 12.79
CA ARG A 51 0.43 -7.53 12.44
C ARG A 51 -0.69 -7.02 13.37
N PRO A 52 -0.38 -6.78 14.67
CA PRO A 52 -1.35 -6.32 15.64
C PRO A 52 -2.05 -5.04 15.19
N LEU A 53 -3.37 -4.98 15.33
CA LEU A 53 -4.13 -3.78 15.00
C LEU A 53 -3.78 -2.65 15.97
N ALA A 54 -3.23 -1.54 15.46
CA ALA A 54 -2.87 -0.40 16.30
C ALA A 54 -4.08 0.10 17.10
N PRO A 55 -3.93 0.42 18.40
CA PRO A 55 -5.01 0.95 19.23
C PRO A 55 -5.59 2.26 18.68
N ASP A 56 -6.89 2.46 18.86
CA ASP A 56 -7.60 3.66 18.42
C ASP A 56 -8.63 4.11 19.47
N PRO A 57 -8.17 4.64 20.64
CA PRO A 57 -9.06 5.06 21.71
C PRO A 57 -9.87 6.32 21.38
N SER A 58 -9.49 7.07 20.33
CA SER A 58 -10.18 8.27 19.87
C SER A 58 -11.13 8.04 18.69
N GLY A 59 -11.06 6.87 18.04
CA GLY A 59 -11.72 6.59 16.76
C GLY A 59 -11.13 7.35 15.56
N LYS A 60 -9.96 7.98 15.72
CA LYS A 60 -9.33 8.89 14.74
C LYS A 60 -8.03 8.35 14.15
N ALA A 61 -7.56 7.18 14.58
CA ALA A 61 -6.31 6.60 14.09
C ALA A 61 -6.47 6.01 12.69
N ILE A 62 -5.57 6.40 11.79
CA ILE A 62 -5.48 5.91 10.43
C ILE A 62 -4.29 4.95 10.38
N ILE A 63 -4.49 3.74 9.86
CA ILE A 63 -3.43 2.72 9.80
C ILE A 63 -2.82 2.60 8.40
N SER A 64 -1.59 2.08 8.34
CA SER A 64 -0.99 1.66 7.08
C SER A 64 -1.85 0.56 6.45
N PRO A 65 -2.24 0.70 5.17
CA PRO A 65 -2.98 -0.33 4.46
C PRO A 65 -2.08 -1.47 3.95
N VAL A 66 -0.75 -1.33 4.01
CA VAL A 66 0.22 -2.30 3.47
C VAL A 66 1.50 -2.38 4.32
N ASP A 67 2.24 -3.47 4.18
CA ASP A 67 3.66 -3.53 4.55
C ASP A 67 4.49 -2.85 3.44
N GLY A 68 5.44 -1.98 3.79
CA GLY A 68 6.36 -1.42 2.81
C GLY A 68 7.12 -0.18 3.30
N GLN A 69 7.85 0.46 2.38
CA GLN A 69 8.59 1.69 2.66
C GLN A 69 7.78 2.92 2.23
N VAL A 70 7.57 3.88 3.13
CA VAL A 70 7.04 5.22 2.87
C VAL A 70 8.02 5.93 1.93
N TRP A 71 7.61 6.05 0.68
CA TRP A 71 8.43 6.66 -0.36
C TRP A 71 8.29 8.17 -0.39
N LYS A 72 7.05 8.69 -0.29
CA LYS A 72 6.80 10.15 -0.33
C LYS A 72 5.49 10.54 0.34
N ILE A 73 5.52 11.69 1.00
CA ILE A 73 4.36 12.37 1.59
C ILE A 73 4.17 13.71 0.85
N SER A 74 3.20 13.78 -0.06
CA SER A 74 2.82 15.06 -0.70
C SER A 74 1.73 15.74 0.12
N ARG A 75 1.89 17.03 0.42
CA ARG A 75 0.93 17.83 1.20
C ARG A 75 0.15 18.85 0.36
N GLN A 76 0.30 18.81 -0.96
CA GLN A 76 -0.33 19.75 -1.89
C GLN A 76 -0.78 18.98 -3.14
N VAL A 77 -1.77 18.10 -2.96
CA VAL A 77 -2.39 17.35 -4.06
C VAL A 77 -3.23 18.29 -4.92
N GLN A 78 -2.67 18.81 -6.00
CA GLN A 78 -3.33 19.80 -6.85
C GLN A 78 -4.42 19.18 -7.77
N ARG A 79 -5.48 19.94 -8.11
CA ARG A 79 -6.57 19.48 -9.01
C ARG A 79 -6.10 19.36 -10.46
N GLU A 80 -5.59 20.47 -10.98
CA GLU A 80 -5.24 20.71 -12.39
C GLU A 80 -3.76 21.09 -12.56
N ALA A 81 -3.02 21.10 -11.46
CA ALA A 81 -1.58 21.30 -11.41
C ALA A 81 -0.95 20.10 -10.69
N THR A 82 0.35 20.17 -10.46
CA THR A 82 1.18 18.99 -10.34
C THR A 82 1.57 18.74 -8.89
N PHE A 83 1.27 17.53 -8.39
CA PHE A 83 1.83 17.06 -7.14
C PHE A 83 2.87 15.99 -7.42
N ASP A 84 4.11 16.23 -6.97
CA ASP A 84 5.19 15.30 -7.22
C ASP A 84 5.04 14.04 -6.37
N ILE A 85 4.74 12.90 -6.97
CA ILE A 85 5.13 11.61 -6.43
C ILE A 85 6.37 11.16 -7.22
N LYS A 86 7.44 10.75 -6.51
CA LYS A 86 8.64 10.15 -7.12
C LYS A 86 9.39 11.01 -8.17
N GLY A 87 9.12 12.32 -8.24
CA GLY A 87 9.82 13.27 -9.12
C GLY A 87 9.08 13.61 -10.42
N GLU A 88 7.89 13.05 -10.63
CA GLU A 88 7.04 13.36 -11.80
C GLU A 88 5.72 14.01 -11.38
N GLN A 89 5.10 14.65 -12.37
CA GLN A 89 3.96 15.54 -12.25
C GLN A 89 2.62 14.77 -12.39
N TYR A 90 1.80 14.67 -11.33
CA TYR A 90 0.52 13.91 -11.35
C TYR A 90 -0.71 14.80 -11.46
N TYR A 91 -1.72 14.28 -12.16
CA TYR A 91 -3.10 14.80 -12.16
C TYR A 91 -4.03 13.88 -11.37
N LEU A 92 -4.86 14.47 -10.51
CA LEU A 92 -5.78 13.71 -9.65
C LEU A 92 -6.87 12.99 -10.48
N THR A 93 -7.33 13.61 -11.58
CA THR A 93 -8.26 13.02 -12.55
C THR A 93 -7.73 11.70 -13.11
N ASP A 94 -6.47 11.67 -13.51
CA ASP A 94 -5.86 10.50 -14.15
C ASP A 94 -5.57 9.42 -13.11
N LEU A 95 -4.99 9.81 -11.97
CA LEU A 95 -4.64 8.87 -10.90
C LEU A 95 -5.88 8.12 -10.39
N LEU A 96 -6.96 8.83 -10.10
CA LEU A 96 -8.25 8.26 -9.66
C LEU A 96 -9.14 7.76 -10.81
N ASN A 97 -8.81 8.13 -12.06
CA ASN A 97 -9.59 7.87 -13.28
C ASN A 97 -11.05 8.40 -13.18
N GLU A 98 -11.19 9.63 -12.70
CA GLU A 98 -12.45 10.34 -12.56
C GLU A 98 -12.48 11.57 -13.48
N PRO A 99 -13.64 11.94 -14.04
CA PRO A 99 -13.77 13.17 -14.81
C PRO A 99 -13.56 14.39 -13.91
N ALA A 100 -13.10 15.51 -14.49
CA ALA A 100 -12.68 16.70 -13.73
C ALA A 100 -13.79 17.35 -12.88
N ASP A 101 -15.06 17.12 -13.21
CA ASP A 101 -16.24 17.59 -12.47
C ASP A 101 -16.74 16.60 -11.38
N SER A 102 -16.14 15.40 -11.27
CA SER A 102 -16.54 14.36 -10.32
C SER A 102 -16.45 14.86 -8.88
N PRO A 103 -17.51 14.69 -8.06
CA PRO A 103 -17.51 15.12 -6.66
C PRO A 103 -16.46 14.38 -5.83
N LEU A 104 -16.12 13.14 -6.19
CA LEU A 104 -15.11 12.29 -5.57
C LEU A 104 -13.70 12.88 -5.59
N LEU A 105 -13.43 13.85 -6.47
CA LEU A 105 -12.14 14.54 -6.51
C LEU A 105 -12.02 15.62 -5.43
N ARG A 106 -13.15 16.14 -4.93
CA ARG A 106 -13.19 17.36 -4.10
C ARG A 106 -12.42 17.26 -2.79
N PRO A 107 -12.52 16.16 -2.00
CA PRO A 107 -11.83 16.08 -0.70
C PRO A 107 -10.30 16.06 -0.84
N PHE A 108 -9.77 15.59 -1.97
CA PHE A 108 -8.34 15.33 -2.13
C PHE A 108 -7.58 16.50 -2.76
N ILE A 109 -8.26 17.61 -3.09
CA ILE A 109 -7.62 18.81 -3.67
C ILE A 109 -7.02 19.65 -2.56
N ASP A 110 -5.78 20.11 -2.78
CA ASP A 110 -4.86 20.59 -1.74
C ASP A 110 -4.66 19.57 -0.58
N GLY A 111 -4.99 18.31 -0.88
CA GLY A 111 -5.00 17.19 0.04
C GLY A 111 -3.61 16.64 0.38
N LEU A 112 -3.64 15.51 1.10
CA LEU A 112 -2.46 14.79 1.57
C LEU A 112 -2.40 13.44 0.86
N ALA A 113 -1.28 13.13 0.22
CA ALA A 113 -0.99 11.83 -0.36
C ALA A 113 0.18 11.16 0.38
N VAL A 114 -0.01 9.90 0.79
CA VAL A 114 1.03 9.04 1.36
C VAL A 114 1.27 7.89 0.38
N GLN A 115 2.47 7.81 -0.19
CA GLN A 115 2.87 6.75 -1.11
C GLN A 115 3.79 5.76 -0.40
N ILE A 116 3.35 4.50 -0.31
CA ILE A 116 4.13 3.37 0.20
C ILE A 116 4.51 2.46 -0.98
N VAL A 117 5.76 1.98 -1.01
CA VAL A 117 6.29 1.02 -1.98
C VAL A 117 6.45 -0.33 -1.30
N LEU A 118 5.98 -1.39 -1.94
CA LEU A 118 6.13 -2.75 -1.45
C LEU A 118 7.23 -3.43 -2.28
N MET A 119 8.25 -3.92 -1.61
CA MET A 119 9.29 -4.76 -2.21
C MET A 119 8.77 -6.20 -2.38
N PRO A 120 9.31 -7.01 -3.32
CA PRO A 120 8.81 -8.36 -3.61
C PRO A 120 8.74 -9.33 -2.42
N PHE A 121 9.44 -9.02 -1.32
CA PHE A 121 9.44 -9.78 -0.08
C PHE A 121 8.35 -9.38 0.93
N ASN A 122 7.74 -8.19 0.82
CA ASN A 122 6.71 -7.73 1.76
C ASN A 122 5.42 -8.57 1.70
N TYR A 123 4.50 -8.31 2.64
CA TYR A 123 3.15 -8.84 2.61
C TYR A 123 2.29 -8.05 1.59
N HIS A 124 1.92 -8.72 0.49
CA HIS A 124 1.26 -8.08 -0.67
C HIS A 124 -0.28 -8.06 -0.61
N ARG A 125 -0.87 -8.28 0.57
CA ARG A 125 -2.30 -8.05 0.80
C ARG A 125 -2.50 -6.68 1.42
N TRP A 126 -3.53 -5.99 0.97
CA TRP A 126 -3.84 -4.64 1.43
C TRP A 126 -5.09 -4.63 2.32
N HIS A 127 -5.13 -3.70 3.26
CA HIS A 127 -6.13 -3.62 4.32
C HIS A 127 -6.80 -2.25 4.39
N SER A 128 -8.02 -2.20 4.93
CA SER A 128 -8.74 -0.93 5.11
C SER A 128 -8.05 -0.05 6.16
N PRO A 129 -7.66 1.20 5.83
CA PRO A 129 -6.98 2.10 6.74
C PRO A 129 -7.92 2.68 7.82
N VAL A 130 -9.24 2.53 7.65
CA VAL A 130 -10.30 3.11 8.47
C VAL A 130 -11.53 2.17 8.51
N THR A 131 -12.45 2.38 9.46
CA THR A 131 -13.80 1.82 9.39
C THR A 131 -14.67 2.73 8.50
N GLY A 132 -15.46 2.14 7.62
CA GLY A 132 -16.21 2.88 6.61
C GLY A 132 -17.03 2.02 5.65
N ARG A 133 -17.68 2.70 4.70
CA ARG A 133 -18.34 2.09 3.54
C ARG A 133 -17.46 2.25 2.30
N ILE A 134 -17.33 1.19 1.51
CA ILE A 134 -16.74 1.28 0.17
C ILE A 134 -17.74 2.02 -0.72
N GLU A 135 -17.45 3.27 -1.09
CA GLU A 135 -18.32 4.03 -1.99
C GLU A 135 -18.16 3.56 -3.43
N LYS A 136 -16.90 3.39 -3.87
CA LYS A 136 -16.56 3.03 -5.24
C LYS A 136 -15.27 2.21 -5.27
N VAL A 137 -15.21 1.21 -6.15
CA VAL A 137 -13.99 0.49 -6.46
C VAL A 137 -13.95 0.15 -7.95
N ARG A 138 -12.80 0.33 -8.59
CA ARG A 138 -12.60 0.01 -10.01
C ARG A 138 -11.14 -0.32 -10.29
N THR A 139 -10.90 -1.46 -10.92
CA THR A 139 -9.62 -1.74 -11.59
C THR A 139 -9.62 -1.04 -12.95
N VAL A 140 -8.63 -0.17 -13.16
CA VAL A 140 -8.33 0.51 -14.42
C VAL A 140 -7.32 -0.34 -15.17
N PRO A 141 -7.66 -0.89 -16.36
CA PRO A 141 -6.68 -1.59 -17.19
C PRO A 141 -5.59 -0.63 -17.64
N GLY A 142 -4.35 -1.13 -17.67
CA GLY A 142 -3.19 -0.38 -18.13
C GLY A 142 -2.15 -1.28 -18.79
N PHE A 143 -1.08 -0.66 -19.26
CA PHE A 143 0.09 -1.28 -19.85
C PHE A 143 1.03 -1.85 -18.78
N PHE A 144 2.05 -2.58 -19.19
CA PHE A 144 3.08 -3.08 -18.28
C PHE A 144 4.44 -2.93 -18.95
N PHE A 145 5.42 -2.48 -18.18
CA PHE A 145 6.78 -2.25 -18.65
C PHE A 145 7.75 -2.99 -17.72
N ALA A 146 8.59 -3.84 -18.31
CA ALA A 146 9.70 -4.48 -17.60
C ALA A 146 10.79 -3.45 -17.26
N GLN A 147 11.60 -3.74 -16.24
CA GLN A 147 12.71 -2.87 -15.84
C GLN A 147 13.76 -2.78 -16.97
N PRO A 148 14.19 -1.58 -17.38
CA PRO A 148 15.34 -1.43 -18.26
C PRO A 148 16.65 -1.60 -17.47
N ALA A 149 17.19 -2.82 -17.53
CA ALA A 149 18.50 -3.26 -17.01
C ALA A 149 18.69 -3.31 -15.48
N PRO A 150 19.56 -4.19 -14.95
CA PRO A 150 19.71 -4.42 -13.50
C PRO A 150 20.28 -3.26 -12.68
N GLN A 151 20.91 -2.27 -13.32
CA GLN A 151 21.63 -1.18 -12.65
C GLN A 151 20.83 0.11 -12.46
N GLN A 152 19.58 0.18 -12.93
CA GLN A 152 18.72 1.34 -12.68
C GLN A 152 17.91 1.15 -11.40
N ASP A 153 17.87 2.20 -10.57
CA ASP A 153 17.01 2.24 -9.39
C ASP A 153 15.56 2.02 -9.80
N TYR A 154 14.99 0.94 -9.28
CA TYR A 154 13.62 0.50 -9.46
C TYR A 154 12.62 1.62 -9.13
N ALA A 155 12.94 2.50 -8.19
CA ALA A 155 12.04 3.58 -7.78
C ALA A 155 11.91 4.73 -8.78
N SER A 156 12.87 4.88 -9.71
CA SER A 156 12.89 5.97 -10.69
C SER A 156 11.82 5.85 -11.79
N SER A 157 11.36 4.65 -12.14
CA SER A 157 10.32 4.45 -13.17
C SER A 157 8.89 4.44 -12.65
N PHE A 158 8.71 4.16 -11.35
CA PHE A 158 7.42 4.11 -10.67
C PHE A 158 6.40 5.21 -11.02
N PRO A 159 6.77 6.51 -11.16
CA PRO A 159 5.74 7.51 -11.34
C PRO A 159 5.05 7.46 -12.70
N PHE A 160 5.83 7.27 -13.76
CA PHE A 160 5.29 6.96 -15.09
C PHE A 160 4.39 5.72 -14.99
N LEU A 161 4.89 4.65 -14.37
CA LEU A 161 4.16 3.39 -14.18
C LEU A 161 2.81 3.58 -13.48
N SER A 162 2.67 4.45 -12.48
CA SER A 162 1.37 4.67 -11.83
C SER A 162 0.27 5.33 -12.68
N HIS A 163 0.64 6.01 -13.78
CA HIS A 163 -0.34 6.53 -14.74
C HIS A 163 -0.76 5.46 -15.74
N VAL A 164 0.23 4.74 -16.29
CA VAL A 164 0.05 3.82 -17.41
C VAL A 164 -0.28 2.39 -17.00
N ASN A 165 0.08 1.95 -15.79
CA ASN A 165 -0.13 0.58 -15.35
C ASN A 165 -1.54 0.30 -14.85
N THR A 166 -1.88 -0.99 -14.86
CA THR A 166 -3.09 -1.48 -14.20
C THR A 166 -3.06 -1.11 -12.72
N ARG A 167 -4.13 -0.46 -12.28
CA ARG A 167 -4.30 0.00 -10.89
C ARG A 167 -5.72 -0.23 -10.42
N THR A 168 -5.90 -0.50 -9.14
CA THR A 168 -7.23 -0.49 -8.50
C THR A 168 -7.38 0.78 -7.69
N VAL A 169 -8.39 1.56 -8.04
CA VAL A 169 -8.81 2.75 -7.30
C VAL A 169 -10.00 2.38 -6.43
N LEU A 170 -9.97 2.79 -5.17
CA LEU A 170 -10.99 2.49 -4.17
C LEU A 170 -11.24 3.73 -3.29
N PHE A 171 -12.50 4.01 -3.00
CA PHE A 171 -12.96 5.14 -2.17
C PHE A 171 -13.71 4.60 -0.96
N ILE A 172 -13.37 5.12 0.23
CA ILE A 172 -13.99 4.77 1.50
C ILE A 172 -14.60 6.03 2.12
N GLU A 173 -15.91 6.03 2.32
CA GLU A 173 -16.59 6.97 3.21
C GLU A 173 -16.37 6.48 4.65
N SER A 174 -15.53 7.13 5.44
CA SER A 174 -15.30 6.70 6.83
C SER A 174 -16.53 6.99 7.70
N GLU A 175 -16.87 6.03 8.58
CA GLU A 175 -17.92 6.23 9.59
C GLU A 175 -17.58 7.34 10.59
N ASN A 176 -16.29 7.72 10.72
CA ASN A 176 -15.90 8.90 11.47
C ASN A 176 -15.77 10.13 10.54
N PRO A 177 -16.66 11.14 10.64
CA PRO A 177 -16.60 12.34 9.79
C PRO A 177 -15.34 13.18 10.01
N ALA A 178 -14.64 13.01 11.14
CA ALA A 178 -13.33 13.62 11.39
C ALA A 178 -12.26 13.11 10.41
N ILE A 179 -12.34 11.84 9.97
CA ILE A 179 -11.46 11.29 8.93
C ILE A 179 -12.03 11.63 7.55
N GLY A 180 -13.33 11.42 7.33
CA GLY A 180 -14.00 11.70 6.07
C GLY A 180 -13.71 10.68 4.96
N GLU A 181 -13.67 11.14 3.71
CA GLU A 181 -13.35 10.29 2.56
C GLU A 181 -11.84 9.97 2.50
N VAL A 182 -11.55 8.71 2.20
CA VAL A 182 -10.20 8.20 1.94
C VAL A 182 -10.18 7.53 0.58
N ALA A 183 -9.31 7.99 -0.32
CA ALA A 183 -9.08 7.33 -1.61
C ALA A 183 -7.77 6.53 -1.56
N MET A 184 -7.80 5.35 -2.17
CA MET A 184 -6.69 4.40 -2.20
C MET A 184 -6.42 4.01 -3.65
N VAL A 185 -5.17 4.09 -4.06
CA VAL A 185 -4.72 3.74 -5.40
C VAL A 185 -3.61 2.72 -5.30
N PHE A 186 -3.95 1.49 -5.65
CA PHE A 186 -3.03 0.36 -5.66
C PHE A 186 -2.54 0.12 -7.09
N VAL A 187 -1.25 0.29 -7.32
CA VAL A 187 -0.64 0.20 -8.65
C VAL A 187 0.25 -1.02 -8.72
N GLY A 188 -0.03 -1.91 -9.68
CA GLY A 188 0.87 -3.01 -10.02
C GLY A 188 2.03 -2.51 -10.87
N LEU A 189 3.22 -3.05 -10.66
CA LEU A 189 4.46 -2.68 -11.34
C LEU A 189 5.15 -3.93 -11.93
N THR A 190 5.90 -3.77 -13.02
CA THR A 190 6.69 -4.82 -13.70
C THR A 190 5.89 -5.98 -14.33
N GLU A 191 6.47 -7.19 -14.39
CA GLU A 191 6.22 -8.22 -15.41
C GLU A 191 4.87 -8.94 -15.31
N VAL A 192 4.30 -8.96 -14.11
CA VAL A 192 2.89 -9.29 -13.82
C VAL A 192 2.44 -8.24 -12.79
N SER A 193 1.16 -7.90 -12.72
CA SER A 193 0.70 -6.69 -12.00
C SER A 193 -0.80 -6.70 -11.73
N SER A 194 -1.32 -7.82 -11.24
CA SER A 194 -2.76 -7.97 -11.00
C SER A 194 -3.15 -7.32 -9.67
N CYS A 195 -3.89 -6.21 -9.74
CA CYS A 195 -4.51 -5.54 -8.60
C CYS A 195 -5.92 -6.12 -8.36
N VAL A 196 -6.09 -6.91 -7.30
CA VAL A 196 -7.32 -7.67 -7.02
C VAL A 196 -7.98 -7.16 -5.75
N ALA A 197 -9.06 -6.38 -5.89
CA ALA A 197 -9.94 -6.06 -4.76
C ALA A 197 -10.79 -7.28 -4.36
N THR A 198 -11.02 -7.46 -3.06
CA THR A 198 -11.95 -8.46 -2.49
C THR A 198 -13.29 -7.86 -2.04
N VAL A 199 -13.43 -6.54 -2.15
CA VAL A 199 -14.64 -5.76 -1.79
C VAL A 199 -15.27 -5.09 -3.01
N LYS A 200 -16.52 -4.68 -2.88
CA LYS A 200 -17.33 -3.95 -3.89
C LYS A 200 -18.00 -2.72 -3.29
N ALA A 201 -18.49 -1.83 -4.15
CA ALA A 201 -19.29 -0.68 -3.73
C ALA A 201 -20.50 -1.11 -2.88
N GLY A 202 -20.74 -0.39 -1.79
CA GLY A 202 -21.78 -0.65 -0.80
C GLY A 202 -21.32 -1.51 0.40
N ASP A 203 -20.23 -2.28 0.29
CA ASP A 203 -19.71 -3.10 1.39
C ASP A 203 -19.28 -2.23 2.58
N LEU A 204 -19.43 -2.78 3.79
CA LEU A 204 -18.91 -2.20 5.03
C LEU A 204 -17.59 -2.88 5.38
N VAL A 205 -16.60 -2.09 5.79
CA VAL A 205 -15.27 -2.57 6.19
C VAL A 205 -14.87 -1.98 7.54
N GLN A 206 -14.22 -2.78 8.37
CA GLN A 206 -13.59 -2.34 9.62
C GLN A 206 -12.13 -1.97 9.39
N ARG A 207 -11.60 -1.05 10.21
CA ARG A 207 -10.19 -0.70 10.24
C ARG A 207 -9.34 -1.95 10.46
N GLY A 208 -8.56 -2.35 9.44
CA GLY A 208 -7.70 -3.51 9.46
C GLY A 208 -8.25 -4.76 8.76
N ASP A 209 -9.43 -4.72 8.15
CA ASP A 209 -9.95 -5.79 7.27
C ASP A 209 -9.15 -5.93 5.98
N GLU A 210 -8.99 -7.15 5.46
CA GLU A 210 -8.33 -7.41 4.16
C GLU A 210 -9.27 -7.00 3.01
N ILE A 211 -8.89 -5.98 2.22
CA ILE A 211 -9.70 -5.47 1.10
C ILE A 211 -9.13 -5.83 -0.29
N GLY A 212 -8.11 -6.68 -0.34
CA GLY A 212 -7.55 -7.24 -1.57
C GLY A 212 -6.04 -7.46 -1.53
N HIS A 213 -5.42 -7.60 -2.70
CA HIS A 213 -4.00 -7.92 -2.84
C HIS A 213 -3.43 -7.61 -4.23
N PHE A 214 -2.10 -7.53 -4.30
CA PHE A 214 -1.34 -7.66 -5.53
C PHE A 214 -1.02 -9.14 -5.78
N ALA A 215 -1.24 -9.65 -7.00
CA ALA A 215 -0.54 -10.85 -7.46
C ALA A 215 0.93 -10.53 -7.76
N PHE A 216 1.73 -11.53 -8.17
CA PHE A 216 3.15 -11.34 -8.48
C PHE A 216 3.38 -10.11 -9.36
N GLY A 217 4.37 -9.32 -8.95
CA GLY A 217 4.71 -8.05 -9.54
C GLY A 217 5.50 -7.23 -8.54
N GLY A 218 5.96 -6.08 -8.97
CA GLY A 218 6.17 -4.96 -8.07
C GLY A 218 4.85 -4.30 -7.67
N SER A 219 4.85 -3.50 -6.60
CA SER A 219 3.62 -2.87 -6.13
C SER A 219 3.83 -1.58 -5.34
N THR A 220 2.87 -0.67 -5.42
CA THR A 220 2.89 0.59 -4.64
C THR A 220 1.45 1.03 -4.32
N CYS A 221 1.24 1.53 -3.09
CA CYS A 221 -0.05 1.96 -2.57
C CYS A 221 -0.01 3.47 -2.26
N CYS A 222 -0.84 4.27 -2.93
CA CYS A 222 -1.02 5.69 -2.63
C CYS A 222 -2.34 5.87 -1.88
N THR A 223 -2.30 6.47 -0.69
CA THR A 223 -3.47 6.80 0.11
C THR A 223 -3.63 8.31 0.15
N LEU A 224 -4.83 8.80 -0.18
CA LEU A 224 -5.20 10.19 -0.33
C LEU A 224 -6.22 10.56 0.75
N PHE A 225 -6.02 11.74 1.35
CA PHE A 225 -6.87 12.28 2.42
C PHE A 225 -7.15 13.77 2.18
N ASP A 226 -8.27 14.25 2.71
CA ASP A 226 -8.49 15.67 2.96
C ASP A 226 -7.45 16.17 3.96
N ARG A 227 -6.52 17.01 3.50
CA ARG A 227 -5.44 17.54 4.35
C ARG A 227 -5.99 18.37 5.51
N SER A 228 -7.13 19.03 5.34
CA SER A 228 -7.74 19.84 6.39
C SER A 228 -8.26 19.01 7.57
N LYS A 229 -8.36 17.68 7.40
CA LYS A 229 -8.81 16.72 8.41
C LYS A 229 -7.69 15.99 9.15
N ILE A 230 -6.44 16.07 8.68
CA ILE A 230 -5.32 15.31 9.25
C ILE A 230 -4.56 16.17 10.28
N ALA A 231 -4.60 15.77 11.55
CA ALA A 231 -3.92 16.43 12.66
C ALA A 231 -2.41 16.20 12.61
N SER A 232 -2.00 14.95 12.40
CA SER A 232 -0.59 14.55 12.39
C SER A 232 -0.37 13.28 11.57
N LEU A 233 0.89 13.08 11.16
CA LEU A 233 1.38 11.80 10.66
C LEU A 233 2.44 11.28 11.62
N SER A 234 2.39 9.98 11.90
CA SER A 234 3.36 9.24 12.70
C SER A 234 4.50 8.67 11.84
N ILE A 235 4.56 9.00 10.56
CA ILE A 235 5.49 8.47 9.55
C ILE A 235 6.32 9.58 8.89
N THR A 236 7.40 9.20 8.22
CA THR A 236 8.28 10.10 7.47
C THR A 236 8.78 9.43 6.19
N ASP A 237 9.08 10.23 5.17
CA ASP A 237 9.69 9.84 3.90
C ASP A 237 11.20 10.19 3.84
N SER A 238 11.86 10.29 5.00
CA SER A 238 13.29 10.62 5.04
C SER A 238 14.13 9.42 4.58
N PRO A 239 14.99 9.57 3.56
CA PRO A 239 15.86 8.50 3.07
C PRO A 239 17.05 8.22 4.00
N GLU A 240 17.31 9.09 4.98
CA GLU A 240 18.43 8.95 5.94
C GLU A 240 18.12 8.00 7.10
N LEU A 241 16.86 7.56 7.24
CA LEU A 241 16.46 6.56 8.22
C LEU A 241 16.54 5.17 7.58
N GLY A 242 17.48 4.36 8.07
CA GLY A 242 17.71 3.01 7.57
C GLY A 242 16.62 2.00 7.97
N ASP A 243 16.72 0.83 7.37
CA ASP A 243 15.82 -0.33 7.42
C ASP A 243 15.83 -1.10 8.77
N GLY A 244 16.19 -0.42 9.87
CA GLY A 244 16.14 -0.95 11.23
C GLY A 244 17.33 -0.48 12.08
N GLY A 245 17.12 0.51 12.95
CA GLY A 245 18.25 1.16 13.64
C GLY A 245 17.94 2.04 14.84
N GLY A 246 16.85 1.80 15.59
CA GLY A 246 16.66 2.32 16.95
C GLY A 246 16.80 3.83 17.13
N GLY A 247 15.96 4.63 16.46
CA GLY A 247 15.85 6.07 16.71
C GLY A 247 14.90 6.39 17.87
N SER A 248 15.35 7.12 18.89
CA SER A 248 14.48 7.61 19.97
C SER A 248 13.67 8.83 19.53
N GLY A 249 12.44 8.64 19.04
CA GLY A 249 11.52 9.73 18.68
C GLY A 249 10.09 9.27 18.38
N GLU A 250 9.12 10.19 18.45
CA GLU A 250 7.67 9.93 18.25
C GLU A 250 7.24 9.63 16.80
N LYS A 251 8.18 9.25 15.92
CA LYS A 251 7.92 8.93 14.51
C LYS A 251 8.41 7.52 14.23
N LEU A 252 7.59 6.75 13.51
CA LEU A 252 8.00 5.49 12.90
C LEU A 252 9.13 5.75 11.90
N ASP A 253 9.96 4.73 11.71
CA ASP A 253 10.92 4.65 10.60
C ASP A 253 10.20 4.82 9.24
N ASN A 254 10.96 5.01 8.17
CA ASN A 254 10.36 5.05 6.82
C ASN A 254 9.81 3.69 6.36
N VAL A 255 9.96 2.61 7.14
CA VAL A 255 9.31 1.32 6.92
C VAL A 255 8.08 1.20 7.82
N VAL A 256 6.94 0.85 7.22
CA VAL A 256 5.67 0.63 7.92
C VAL A 256 5.16 -0.79 7.68
N MET A 257 4.52 -1.35 8.70
CA MET A 257 3.78 -2.59 8.61
C MET A 257 2.28 -2.30 8.50
N VAL A 258 1.56 -3.17 7.78
CA VAL A 258 0.10 -3.10 7.69
C VAL A 258 -0.50 -3.10 9.10
N ARG A 259 -1.58 -2.33 9.30
CA ARG A 259 -2.24 -2.12 10.60
C ARG A 259 -1.49 -1.30 11.66
N GLN A 260 -0.25 -0.85 11.42
CA GLN A 260 0.38 0.18 12.26
C GLN A 260 -0.28 1.56 12.07
N ASN A 261 -0.35 2.37 13.12
CA ASN A 261 -0.85 3.75 13.04
C ASN A 261 0.12 4.63 12.26
N ILE A 262 -0.36 5.29 11.19
CA ILE A 262 0.43 6.21 10.36
C ILE A 262 0.01 7.68 10.52
N GLY A 263 -1.11 7.97 11.19
CA GLY A 263 -1.61 9.32 11.38
C GLY A 263 -2.93 9.41 12.14
N LEU A 264 -3.27 10.63 12.52
CA LEU A 264 -4.48 10.95 13.27
C LEU A 264 -5.30 12.02 12.56
N ALA A 265 -6.62 11.85 12.53
CA ALA A 265 -7.55 12.93 12.19
C ALA A 265 -7.72 13.94 13.35
N LEU A 266 -8.17 15.16 13.01
CA LEU A 266 -8.45 16.27 13.94
C LEU A 266 -9.60 15.98 14.91
#